data_AF-A0A356BG12-F1
#
_entry.id   AF-A0A356BG12-F1
#
_cell.length_a   1.000
_cell.length_b   1.000
_cell.length_c   1.000
_cell.angle_alpha   90.00
_cell.angle_beta   90.00
_cell.angle_gamma   90.00
#
_symmetry.space_group_name_H-M   'P 1'
#
loop_
_entity.id
_entity.type
_entity.pdbx_description
1 polymer ?
#
loop_
_entity_poly.entity_id
_entity_poly.type
_entity_poly.pdbx_seq_one_letter_code
_entity_poly.pdbx_strand_id
1 'polypeptide(L)'
;MVSSELINKQKVAVIVDEFTLENLKDHWHIYEVNFNDPLERIEQFEPSLLFVESVWSGVNGSWQGLFGAKSKKLRQLVEFCQERKIPTVFWNKEDPVHFDDFTERCDIVGLFDFIFSSELDCVGDYAEKYPDSRCFVLPFFYNENKYQAKYTKEKPGFFFAGTYYKKFAERNVAFEKIVDYLAEQGVAVSIYDRHFGCGQKDLEFPEKYKRFLKGTVSPADMVFVYQNYEHCINLNTVQNGQTMFARRVIECLACATPVLSNYSRALDVLFKRKRKFVADNMVEYIPIDCSEAIEGLTSKNAVNFIESVVLGNVQSAEGFIAKLNSYAGYKRTTLQYIERSIVFTEAKVSRSELSCYLEDERIHIHSSLAEDLHGYINFSELFDVHHKKHVHFLFDASSSSALLDIWFLDAQGELIFRNVYSRTQEISIGVPTDAVRIKVAVRVAGSHDDLICKLAFGKKIKIPQCILPLNENYCFIQGEFAELKEKLSGLPEAGTEVMYYTGNDFDFSYHVIHGHSVVVGGELVKSAVEAGRLIWGQ
;
A
#
# COMPACT_ATOMS: atom_id res chain seq x y z
N MET A 1 28.72 -13.35 36.85
CA MET A 1 27.34 -13.87 36.96
C MET A 1 26.51 -13.13 35.93
N VAL A 2 26.21 -13.80 34.82
CA VAL A 2 25.22 -13.31 33.85
C VAL A 2 23.86 -13.38 34.55
N SER A 3 23.07 -12.31 34.54
CA SER A 3 21.77 -12.29 35.24
C SER A 3 20.88 -13.41 34.71
N SER A 4 20.05 -14.01 35.57
CA SER A 4 19.14 -15.11 35.23
C SER A 4 18.19 -14.78 34.06
N GLU A 5 17.96 -13.49 33.77
CA GLU A 5 17.15 -13.02 32.63
C GLU A 5 17.84 -13.21 31.28
N LEU A 6 19.17 -13.20 31.21
CA LEU A 6 19.93 -13.40 29.98
C LEU A 6 19.96 -14.88 29.54
N ILE A 7 19.69 -15.82 30.46
CA ILE A 7 19.79 -17.27 30.20
C ILE A 7 18.69 -17.76 29.23
N ASN A 8 17.59 -17.01 29.07
CA ASN A 8 16.45 -17.41 28.22
C ASN A 8 16.30 -16.61 26.92
N LYS A 9 17.14 -15.60 26.65
CA LYS A 9 17.02 -14.79 25.43
C LYS A 9 17.80 -15.40 24.26
N GLN A 10 17.23 -15.36 23.07
CA GLN A 10 17.96 -15.74 21.85
C GLN A 10 19.14 -14.79 21.62
N LYS A 11 20.28 -15.36 21.23
CA LYS A 11 21.45 -14.59 20.80
C LYS A 11 21.25 -14.18 19.35
N VAL A 12 21.11 -12.90 19.06
CA VAL A 12 20.82 -12.42 17.71
C VAL A 12 21.87 -11.41 17.27
N ALA A 13 22.51 -11.66 16.13
CA ALA A 13 23.33 -10.67 15.47
C ALA A 13 22.42 -9.75 14.64
N VAL A 14 22.54 -8.43 14.81
CA VAL A 14 21.65 -7.46 14.16
C VAL A 14 22.41 -6.41 13.35
N ILE A 15 21.83 -6.01 12.22
CA ILE A 15 22.17 -4.79 11.49
C ILE A 15 20.89 -3.96 11.41
N VAL A 16 20.71 -3.04 12.37
CA VAL A 16 19.49 -2.23 12.50
C VAL A 16 19.81 -0.79 12.91
N ASP A 17 18.91 0.14 12.58
CA ASP A 17 18.90 1.52 13.05
C ASP A 17 18.44 1.57 14.52
N GLU A 18 18.83 2.65 15.20
CA GLU A 18 18.64 2.84 16.64
C GLU A 18 17.18 2.68 17.09
N PHE A 19 16.20 3.14 16.30
CA PHE A 19 14.78 2.98 16.64
C PHE A 19 14.35 1.51 16.65
N THR A 20 14.85 0.68 15.73
CA THR A 20 14.53 -0.75 15.73
C THR A 20 15.28 -1.45 16.87
N LEU A 21 16.53 -1.08 17.13
CA LEU A 21 17.31 -1.60 18.27
C LEU A 21 16.58 -1.37 19.61
N GLU A 22 16.10 -0.15 19.85
CA GLU A 22 15.33 0.19 21.05
C GLU A 22 14.07 -0.66 21.22
N ASN A 23 13.53 -1.16 20.10
CA ASN A 23 12.37 -2.03 20.10
C ASN A 23 12.73 -3.52 20.33
N LEU A 24 13.97 -3.95 20.10
CA LEU A 24 14.36 -5.37 20.19
C LEU A 24 15.21 -5.71 21.42
N LYS A 25 15.95 -4.74 21.97
CA LYS A 25 16.98 -4.95 23.01
C LYS A 25 16.49 -5.62 24.31
N ASP A 26 15.21 -5.48 24.63
CA ASP A 26 14.63 -6.09 25.84
C ASP A 26 14.21 -7.54 25.64
N HIS A 27 14.19 -8.03 24.39
CA HIS A 27 13.70 -9.37 24.04
C HIS A 27 14.80 -10.30 23.54
N TRP A 28 15.85 -9.77 22.90
CA TRP A 28 17.01 -10.54 22.46
C TRP A 28 18.28 -10.21 23.24
N HIS A 29 19.22 -11.16 23.28
CA HIS A 29 20.61 -10.86 23.58
C HIS A 29 21.27 -10.45 22.26
N ILE A 30 21.52 -9.16 22.10
CA ILE A 30 21.87 -8.58 20.80
C ILE A 30 23.38 -8.37 20.66
N TYR A 31 23.92 -8.75 19.50
CA TYR A 31 25.20 -8.26 19.00
C TYR A 31 24.95 -7.33 17.80
N GLU A 32 25.22 -6.04 17.96
CA GLU A 32 25.14 -5.06 16.87
C GLU A 32 26.36 -5.18 15.96
N VAL A 33 26.15 -5.69 14.74
CA VAL A 33 27.24 -5.91 13.78
C VAL A 33 27.70 -4.56 13.24
N ASN A 34 28.94 -4.17 13.53
CA ASN A 34 29.56 -3.01 12.91
C ASN A 34 30.06 -3.37 11.50
N PHE A 35 30.01 -2.43 10.56
CA PHE A 35 30.55 -2.66 9.21
C PHE A 35 32.01 -3.16 9.21
N ASN A 36 32.83 -2.67 10.15
CA ASN A 36 34.23 -3.03 10.27
C ASN A 36 34.49 -4.28 11.12
N ASP A 37 33.45 -4.93 11.66
CA ASP A 37 33.67 -6.11 12.49
C ASP A 37 34.24 -7.27 11.65
N PRO A 38 35.27 -7.95 12.17
CA PRO A 38 35.75 -9.19 11.57
C PRO A 38 34.73 -10.32 11.84
N LEU A 39 34.64 -11.31 10.93
CA LEU A 39 33.63 -12.38 11.03
C LEU A 39 33.83 -13.24 12.29
N GLU A 40 35.05 -13.31 12.79
CA GLU A 40 35.44 -13.99 14.02
C GLU A 40 34.69 -13.47 15.25
N ARG A 41 34.26 -12.20 15.26
CA ARG A 41 33.41 -11.68 16.34
C ARG A 41 32.00 -12.27 16.31
N ILE A 42 31.46 -12.48 15.10
CA ILE A 42 30.17 -13.14 14.91
C ILE A 42 30.29 -14.61 15.30
N GLU A 43 31.40 -15.25 14.94
CA GLU A 43 31.71 -16.63 15.35
C GLU A 43 31.76 -16.78 16.86
N GLN A 44 32.47 -15.89 17.57
CA GLN A 44 32.57 -15.91 19.03
C GLN A 44 31.24 -15.64 19.74
N PHE A 45 30.36 -14.85 19.12
CA PHE A 45 29.06 -14.56 19.69
C PHE A 45 28.09 -15.76 19.60
N GLU A 46 28.24 -16.57 18.55
CA GLU A 46 27.39 -17.73 18.22
C GLU A 46 25.90 -17.35 18.14
N PRO A 47 25.50 -16.48 17.20
CA PRO A 47 24.11 -16.08 17.07
C PRO A 47 23.23 -17.25 16.59
N SER A 48 22.02 -17.35 17.12
CA SER A 48 21.00 -18.27 16.63
C SER A 48 20.34 -17.80 15.33
N LEU A 49 20.41 -16.50 15.02
CA LEU A 49 20.03 -15.94 13.72
C LEU A 49 20.75 -14.61 13.43
N LEU A 50 20.84 -14.24 12.16
CA LEU A 50 21.23 -12.91 11.69
C LEU A 50 19.98 -12.13 11.26
N PHE A 51 19.73 -10.97 11.86
CA PHE A 51 18.61 -10.08 11.51
C PHE A 51 19.10 -8.76 10.93
N VAL A 52 18.80 -8.52 9.66
CA VAL A 52 19.20 -7.32 8.93
C VAL A 52 17.95 -6.56 8.53
N GLU A 53 17.86 -5.27 8.86
CA GLU A 53 16.80 -4.44 8.30
C GLU A 53 17.31 -3.66 7.06
N SER A 54 16.37 -3.05 6.33
CA SER A 54 16.62 -1.98 5.36
C SER A 54 17.21 -0.72 6.03
N VAL A 55 18.46 -0.82 6.49
CA VAL A 55 19.12 0.11 7.40
C VAL A 55 19.57 1.39 6.69
N TRP A 56 19.47 2.55 7.35
CA TRP A 56 19.99 3.81 6.81
C TRP A 56 21.33 4.23 7.40
N SER A 57 21.59 3.87 8.66
CA SER A 57 22.75 4.29 9.44
C SER A 57 23.44 3.11 10.11
N GLY A 58 22.64 2.25 10.76
CA GLY A 58 23.13 1.14 11.58
C GLY A 58 23.95 1.61 12.79
N VAL A 59 24.57 0.66 13.48
CA VAL A 59 25.36 0.95 14.69
C VAL A 59 26.45 1.98 14.41
N ASN A 60 26.42 3.09 15.16
CA ASN A 60 27.36 4.22 15.06
C ASN A 60 27.53 4.78 13.64
N GLY A 61 26.52 4.66 12.76
CA GLY A 61 26.62 5.13 11.37
C GLY A 61 27.50 4.27 10.47
N SER A 62 27.99 3.12 10.94
CA SER A 62 28.91 2.26 10.17
C SER A 62 28.27 1.71 8.89
N TRP A 63 26.94 1.58 8.87
CA TRP A 63 26.16 1.14 7.72
C TRP A 63 25.55 2.30 6.91
N GLN A 64 25.89 3.56 7.20
CA GLN A 64 25.29 4.74 6.53
C GLN A 64 25.27 4.74 4.99
N GLY A 65 24.09 4.94 4.40
CA GLY A 65 23.86 4.99 2.95
C GLY A 65 23.42 3.64 2.36
N LEU A 66 22.94 3.66 1.11
CA LEU A 66 22.49 2.45 0.40
C LEU A 66 23.64 1.45 0.22
N PHE A 67 23.29 0.16 0.13
CA PHE A 67 24.25 -0.93 0.33
C PHE A 67 25.43 -0.97 -0.65
N GLY A 68 25.44 -0.30 -1.80
CA GLY A 68 26.67 0.04 -2.59
C GLY A 68 27.89 -0.88 -2.40
N ALA A 69 29.01 -0.35 -1.88
CA ALA A 69 30.20 -1.14 -1.55
C ALA A 69 30.02 -2.07 -0.34
N LYS A 70 29.02 -1.80 0.52
CA LYS A 70 28.69 -2.57 1.72
C LYS A 70 28.00 -3.89 1.41
N SER A 71 27.40 -4.02 0.24
CA SER A 71 26.76 -5.23 -0.28
C SER A 71 27.72 -6.41 -0.31
N LYS A 72 29.01 -6.16 -0.62
CA LYS A 72 30.07 -7.18 -0.59
C LYS A 72 30.30 -7.73 0.83
N LYS A 73 30.41 -6.85 1.83
CA LYS A 73 30.59 -7.25 3.23
C LYS A 73 29.34 -7.95 3.77
N LEU A 74 28.15 -7.48 3.40
CA LEU A 74 26.90 -8.12 3.77
C LEU A 74 26.80 -9.53 3.17
N ARG A 75 27.16 -9.70 1.90
CA ARG A 75 27.20 -11.00 1.23
C ARG A 75 28.16 -11.97 1.92
N GLN A 76 29.37 -11.52 2.25
CA GLN A 76 30.33 -12.32 3.02
C GLN A 76 29.76 -12.74 4.40
N LEU A 77 29.04 -11.85 5.07
CA LEU A 77 28.41 -12.15 6.35
C LEU A 77 27.28 -13.18 6.20
N VAL A 78 26.43 -13.03 5.18
CA VAL A 78 25.34 -13.96 4.89
C VAL A 78 25.89 -15.35 4.50
N GLU A 79 26.88 -15.40 3.61
CA GLU A 79 27.58 -16.64 3.23
C GLU A 79 28.18 -17.34 4.47
N PHE A 80 28.87 -16.57 5.33
CA PHE A 80 29.41 -17.08 6.59
C PHE A 80 28.33 -17.70 7.49
N CYS A 81 27.16 -17.07 7.58
CA CYS A 81 26.01 -17.59 8.33
C CYS A 81 25.46 -18.88 7.71
N GLN A 82 25.29 -18.90 6.38
CA GLN A 82 24.79 -20.07 5.64
C GLN A 82 25.69 -21.29 5.80
N GLU A 83 27.02 -21.12 5.69
CA GLU A 83 28.01 -22.20 5.92
C GLU A 83 27.89 -22.83 7.32
N ARG A 84 27.44 -22.04 8.31
CA ARG A 84 27.27 -22.44 9.71
C ARG A 84 25.82 -22.80 10.07
N LYS A 85 24.92 -22.80 9.08
CA LYS A 85 23.47 -23.06 9.27
C LYS A 85 22.80 -22.08 10.24
N ILE A 86 23.30 -20.84 10.29
CA ILE A 86 22.68 -19.75 11.01
C ILE A 86 21.65 -19.12 10.06
N PRO A 87 20.34 -19.16 10.36
CA PRO A 87 19.33 -18.58 9.50
C PRO A 87 19.48 -17.06 9.39
N THR A 88 19.21 -16.55 8.20
CA THR A 88 19.40 -15.14 7.84
C THR A 88 18.06 -14.49 7.49
N VAL A 89 17.82 -13.31 8.07
CA VAL A 89 16.58 -12.56 7.94
C VAL A 89 16.86 -11.18 7.38
N PHE A 90 16.11 -10.78 6.35
CA PHE A 90 16.02 -9.39 5.89
C PHE A 90 14.64 -8.80 6.20
N TRP A 91 14.55 -7.63 6.83
CA TRP A 91 13.30 -6.90 7.04
C TRP A 91 13.31 -5.53 6.37
N ASN A 92 12.47 -5.35 5.35
CA ASN A 92 12.29 -4.04 4.73
C ASN A 92 11.21 -3.22 5.45
N LYS A 93 11.67 -2.27 6.26
CA LYS A 93 10.83 -1.47 7.17
C LYS A 93 10.15 -0.28 6.49
N GLU A 94 10.40 -0.03 5.20
CA GLU A 94 9.86 1.13 4.48
C GLU A 94 9.28 0.77 3.11
N ASP A 95 8.73 -0.44 2.99
CA ASP A 95 7.97 -0.84 1.82
C ASP A 95 6.61 -0.13 1.74
N PRO A 96 6.07 0.09 0.53
CA PRO A 96 6.64 -0.24 -0.78
C PRO A 96 7.65 0.82 -1.29
N VAL A 97 7.86 1.92 -0.54
CA VAL A 97 8.64 3.08 -1.01
C VAL A 97 10.08 2.71 -1.37
N HIS A 98 10.65 1.75 -0.64
CA HIS A 98 12.03 1.32 -0.81
C HIS A 98 12.17 -0.12 -1.32
N PHE A 99 11.13 -0.68 -1.94
CA PHE A 99 11.19 -2.02 -2.52
C PHE A 99 12.33 -2.13 -3.54
N ASP A 100 12.30 -1.30 -4.60
CA ASP A 100 13.29 -1.29 -5.67
C ASP A 100 14.70 -0.90 -5.21
N ASP A 101 14.81 -0.06 -4.18
CA ASP A 101 16.10 0.35 -3.63
C ASP A 101 16.88 -0.86 -3.10
N PHE A 102 16.21 -1.83 -2.48
CA PHE A 102 16.87 -3.02 -1.94
C PHE A 102 16.85 -4.22 -2.88
N THR A 103 15.82 -4.37 -3.73
CA THR A 103 15.70 -5.49 -4.67
C THR A 103 16.46 -5.28 -5.98
N GLU A 104 16.27 -4.16 -6.67
CA GLU A 104 16.89 -3.90 -7.98
C GLU A 104 18.22 -3.17 -7.84
N ARG A 105 18.24 -2.11 -7.02
CA ARG A 105 19.39 -1.21 -6.96
C ARG A 105 20.53 -1.76 -6.11
N CYS A 106 20.23 -2.33 -4.95
CA CYS A 106 21.23 -2.94 -4.09
C CYS A 106 21.45 -4.43 -4.39
N ASP A 107 20.43 -5.13 -4.88
CA ASP A 107 20.42 -6.57 -5.15
C ASP A 107 21.00 -7.41 -3.99
N ILE A 108 20.45 -7.20 -2.79
CA ILE A 108 20.86 -7.91 -1.56
C ILE A 108 19.76 -8.78 -0.97
N VAL A 109 18.50 -8.60 -1.38
CA VAL A 109 17.37 -9.21 -0.69
C VAL A 109 17.35 -10.73 -0.90
N GLY A 110 17.62 -11.18 -2.13
CA GLY A 110 17.67 -12.60 -2.48
C GLY A 110 18.83 -13.39 -1.84
N LEU A 111 19.65 -12.76 -0.99
CA LEU A 111 20.69 -13.45 -0.23
C LEU A 111 20.14 -14.16 1.02
N PHE A 112 18.98 -13.73 1.51
CA PHE A 112 18.47 -14.11 2.82
C PHE A 112 17.48 -15.28 2.74
N ASP A 113 17.52 -16.14 3.76
CA ASP A 113 16.60 -17.30 3.87
C ASP A 113 15.15 -16.83 4.12
N PHE A 114 14.99 -15.70 4.82
CA PHE A 114 13.71 -15.12 5.18
C PHE A 114 13.66 -13.64 4.82
N ILE A 115 12.56 -13.22 4.20
CA ILE A 115 12.28 -11.83 3.85
C ILE A 115 11.02 -11.39 4.58
N PHE A 116 11.10 -10.30 5.32
CA PHE A 116 9.98 -9.65 5.96
C PHE A 116 9.74 -8.29 5.31
N SER A 117 8.48 -7.95 5.05
CA SER A 117 8.09 -6.63 4.58
C SER A 117 7.18 -5.93 5.58
N SER A 118 7.32 -4.62 5.71
CA SER A 118 6.37 -3.77 6.44
C SER A 118 5.01 -3.62 5.73
N GLU A 119 4.96 -3.93 4.43
CA GLU A 119 3.75 -3.86 3.60
C GLU A 119 3.32 -5.24 3.11
N LEU A 120 2.09 -5.63 3.43
CA LEU A 120 1.53 -6.92 3.02
C LEU A 120 1.52 -7.10 1.50
N ASP A 121 1.21 -6.03 0.75
CA ASP A 121 1.18 -6.08 -0.72
C ASP A 121 2.53 -6.53 -1.32
N CYS A 122 3.66 -6.19 -0.68
CA CYS A 122 4.99 -6.52 -1.17
C CYS A 122 5.40 -7.99 -0.91
N VAL A 123 4.70 -8.71 -0.02
CA VAL A 123 5.08 -10.08 0.33
C VAL A 123 4.96 -11.02 -0.86
N GLY A 124 3.90 -10.85 -1.66
CA GLY A 124 3.71 -11.61 -2.91
C GLY A 124 4.81 -11.31 -3.92
N ASP A 125 5.15 -10.03 -4.11
CA ASP A 125 6.18 -9.57 -5.04
C ASP A 125 7.57 -10.12 -4.65
N TYR A 126 7.91 -10.14 -3.35
CA TYR A 126 9.13 -10.77 -2.86
C TYR A 126 9.15 -12.28 -3.10
N ALA A 127 8.05 -12.97 -2.84
CA ALA A 127 7.97 -14.41 -2.97
C ALA A 127 8.10 -14.85 -4.44
N GLU A 128 7.50 -14.10 -5.37
CA GLU A 128 7.64 -14.33 -6.81
C GLU A 128 9.07 -14.09 -7.28
N LYS A 129 9.70 -13.00 -6.82
CA LYS A 129 11.07 -12.63 -7.21
C LYS A 129 12.14 -13.55 -6.61
N TYR A 130 11.91 -14.05 -5.40
CA TYR A 130 12.87 -14.84 -4.62
C TYR A 130 12.23 -16.15 -4.14
N PRO A 131 12.01 -17.13 -5.03
CA PRO A 131 11.29 -18.37 -4.72
C PRO A 131 12.00 -19.26 -3.68
N ASP A 132 13.30 -19.07 -3.49
CA ASP A 132 14.10 -19.78 -2.48
C ASP A 132 13.99 -19.15 -1.09
N SER A 133 13.43 -17.94 -0.98
CA SER A 133 13.27 -17.21 0.28
C SER A 133 11.83 -17.33 0.81
N ARG A 134 11.68 -17.48 2.12
CA ARG A 134 10.35 -17.45 2.77
C ARG A 134 9.96 -16.03 3.11
N CYS A 135 8.84 -15.57 2.56
CA CYS A 135 8.42 -14.17 2.65
C CYS A 135 7.24 -13.99 3.62
N PHE A 136 7.30 -12.94 4.46
CA PHE A 136 6.33 -12.65 5.52
C PHE A 136 6.05 -11.15 5.64
N VAL A 137 4.90 -10.79 6.21
CA VAL A 137 4.62 -9.41 6.64
C VAL A 137 5.04 -9.23 8.11
N LEU A 138 5.73 -8.13 8.41
CA LEU A 138 6.07 -7.67 9.75
C LEU A 138 5.83 -6.16 9.82
N PRO A 139 4.63 -5.73 10.28
CA PRO A 139 4.36 -4.32 10.51
C PRO A 139 5.27 -3.74 11.59
N PHE A 140 5.27 -2.40 11.73
CA PHE A 140 5.92 -1.81 12.89
C PHE A 140 5.29 -2.27 14.19
N PHE A 141 6.18 -2.56 15.14
CA PHE A 141 5.87 -2.93 16.51
C PHE A 141 6.57 -1.96 17.49
N TYR A 142 6.15 -1.99 18.74
CA TYR A 142 6.72 -1.17 19.81
C TYR A 142 7.14 -2.00 21.03
N ASN A 143 8.18 -1.54 21.73
CA ASN A 143 8.64 -2.13 22.97
C ASN A 143 7.74 -1.74 24.12
N GLU A 144 6.95 -2.71 24.56
CA GLU A 144 5.96 -2.59 25.62
C GLU A 144 6.55 -2.33 27.01
N ASN A 145 7.83 -2.66 27.23
CA ASN A 145 8.52 -2.32 28.48
C ASN A 145 8.90 -0.83 28.53
N LYS A 146 9.14 -0.21 27.37
CA LYS A 146 9.50 1.21 27.24
C LYS A 146 8.28 2.11 27.09
N TYR A 147 7.42 1.82 26.12
CA TYR A 147 6.26 2.66 25.79
C TYR A 147 5.02 2.22 26.57
N GLN A 148 4.95 2.67 27.83
CA GLN A 148 3.81 2.39 28.71
C GLN A 148 2.80 3.53 28.71
N ALA A 149 1.53 3.20 28.92
CA ALA A 149 0.43 4.15 28.99
C ALA A 149 0.64 5.19 30.10
N LYS A 150 0.57 6.48 29.76
CA LYS A 150 0.53 7.59 30.71
C LYS A 150 -0.71 8.45 30.42
N TYR A 151 -1.74 8.34 31.24
CA TYR A 151 -3.01 9.06 31.03
C TYR A 151 -2.93 10.55 31.40
N THR A 152 -2.11 10.91 32.38
CA THR A 152 -1.88 12.31 32.76
C THR A 152 -0.85 12.94 31.83
N LYS A 153 -1.27 13.94 31.06
CA LYS A 153 -0.42 14.68 30.12
C LYS A 153 0.01 16.01 30.73
N GLU A 154 1.29 16.36 30.57
CA GLU A 154 1.89 17.58 31.14
C GLU A 154 2.05 18.69 30.10
N LYS A 155 2.02 18.35 28.82
CA LYS A 155 2.21 19.28 27.70
C LYS A 155 0.91 19.37 26.88
N PRO A 156 0.20 20.51 26.94
CA PRO A 156 -1.00 20.69 26.15
C PRO A 156 -0.69 20.78 24.65
N GLY A 157 -1.70 20.47 23.83
CA GLY A 157 -1.61 20.57 22.38
C GLY A 157 -0.93 19.39 21.70
N PHE A 158 -0.38 19.64 20.52
CA PHE A 158 0.04 18.61 19.57
C PHE A 158 1.55 18.64 19.38
N PHE A 159 2.15 17.46 19.20
CA PHE A 159 3.53 17.37 18.70
C PHE A 159 3.60 16.62 17.38
N PHE A 160 4.57 16.98 16.55
CA PHE A 160 4.98 16.23 15.37
C PHE A 160 6.46 15.85 15.49
N ALA A 161 6.78 14.56 15.50
CA ALA A 161 8.16 14.08 15.54
C ALA A 161 8.59 13.54 14.17
N GLY A 162 9.03 14.40 13.26
CA GLY A 162 9.42 13.97 11.91
C GLY A 162 10.01 15.08 11.06
N THR A 163 10.66 14.68 9.96
CA THR A 163 11.29 15.60 9.00
C THR A 163 10.32 16.05 7.91
N TYR A 164 10.58 17.25 7.39
CA TYR A 164 9.94 17.80 6.21
C TYR A 164 10.68 17.34 4.96
N TYR A 165 10.13 16.36 4.25
CA TYR A 165 10.77 15.83 3.03
C TYR A 165 10.18 16.54 1.81
N LYS A 166 10.96 17.42 1.17
CA LYS A 166 10.49 18.16 -0.01
C LYS A 166 9.99 17.25 -1.14
N LYS A 167 10.59 16.06 -1.30
CA LYS A 167 10.19 15.05 -2.29
C LYS A 167 8.76 14.50 -2.10
N PHE A 168 8.20 14.57 -0.89
CA PHE A 168 6.86 14.04 -0.60
C PHE A 168 5.83 15.18 -0.54
N ALA A 169 5.51 15.75 -1.70
CA ALA A 169 4.62 16.92 -1.81
C ALA A 169 3.24 16.69 -1.19
N GLU A 170 2.58 15.56 -1.47
CA GLU A 170 1.26 15.25 -0.90
C GLU A 170 1.29 15.14 0.63
N ARG A 171 2.34 14.52 1.18
CA ARG A 171 2.56 14.45 2.63
C ARG A 171 2.71 15.85 3.24
N ASN A 172 3.38 16.75 2.55
CA ASN A 172 3.58 18.12 3.02
C ASN A 172 2.29 18.95 2.94
N VAL A 173 1.45 18.73 1.92
CA VAL A 173 0.10 19.31 1.84
C VAL A 173 -0.78 18.81 2.99
N ALA A 174 -0.72 17.52 3.30
CA ALA A 174 -1.44 16.96 4.46
C ALA A 174 -0.96 17.57 5.78
N PHE A 175 0.35 17.75 5.95
CA PHE A 175 0.91 18.44 7.11
C PHE A 175 0.40 19.87 7.25
N GLU A 176 0.42 20.64 6.16
CA GLU A 176 -0.08 22.01 6.12
C GLU A 176 -1.55 22.06 6.52
N LYS A 177 -2.41 21.22 5.94
CA LYS A 177 -3.84 21.14 6.30
C LYS A 177 -4.06 20.84 7.78
N ILE A 178 -3.30 19.91 8.37
CA ILE A 178 -3.40 19.58 9.80
C ILE A 178 -2.97 20.77 10.65
N VAL A 179 -1.83 21.40 10.34
CA VAL A 179 -1.31 22.53 11.12
C VAL A 179 -2.22 23.75 11.03
N ASP A 180 -2.75 24.04 9.84
CA ASP A 180 -3.67 25.16 9.62
C ASP A 180 -4.99 24.94 10.38
N TYR A 181 -5.56 23.73 10.31
CA TYR A 181 -6.73 23.36 11.11
C TYR A 181 -6.49 23.55 12.61
N LEU A 182 -5.36 23.08 13.14
CA LEU A 182 -5.02 23.24 14.56
C LEU A 182 -4.82 24.71 14.95
N ALA A 183 -4.24 25.51 14.05
CA ALA A 183 -4.09 26.94 14.26
C ALA A 183 -5.43 27.67 14.33
N GLU A 184 -6.40 27.31 13.48
CA GLU A 184 -7.78 27.83 13.52
C GLU A 184 -8.49 27.50 14.84
N GLN A 185 -8.19 26.35 15.43
CA GLN A 185 -8.70 25.94 16.75
C GLN A 185 -7.94 26.59 17.92
N GLY A 186 -6.92 27.41 17.67
CA GLY A 186 -6.09 28.03 18.71
C GLY A 186 -5.20 27.03 19.46
N VAL A 187 -4.89 25.88 18.86
CA VAL A 187 -4.14 24.79 19.48
C VAL A 187 -2.65 24.89 19.15
N ALA A 188 -1.80 24.73 20.17
CA ALA A 188 -0.35 24.80 19.99
C ALA A 188 0.23 23.53 19.32
N VAL A 189 1.21 23.73 18.43
CA VAL A 189 1.97 22.66 17.76
C VAL A 189 3.45 22.77 18.10
N SER A 190 4.08 21.66 18.44
CA SER A 190 5.53 21.53 18.61
C SER A 190 6.12 20.53 17.62
N ILE A 191 7.22 20.88 16.97
CA ILE A 191 7.87 20.03 15.96
C ILE A 191 9.24 19.59 16.46
N TYR A 192 9.45 18.28 16.55
CA TYR A 192 10.75 17.66 16.78
C TYR A 192 11.25 17.09 15.45
N ASP A 193 12.32 17.67 14.91
CA ASP A 193 12.87 17.28 13.60
C ASP A 193 14.20 16.55 13.80
N ARG A 194 14.28 15.32 13.31
CA ARG A 194 15.51 14.50 13.39
C ARG A 194 16.65 15.04 12.54
N HIS A 195 16.36 15.86 11.53
CA HIS A 195 17.35 16.51 10.67
C HIS A 195 17.51 18.01 10.99
N PHE A 196 17.07 18.44 12.19
CA PHE A 196 17.16 19.83 12.60
C PHE A 196 18.61 20.34 12.51
N GLY A 197 18.81 21.40 11.73
CA GLY A 197 20.12 22.02 11.58
C GLY A 197 21.13 21.23 10.73
N CYS A 198 20.73 20.20 9.99
CA CYS A 198 21.65 19.43 9.13
C CYS A 198 22.13 20.18 7.87
N GLY A 199 21.54 21.34 7.56
CA GLY A 199 21.88 22.18 6.41
C GLY A 199 21.42 21.64 5.05
N GLN A 200 20.65 20.54 5.03
CA GLN A 200 20.09 19.98 3.81
C GLN A 200 18.73 20.61 3.51
N LYS A 201 18.70 21.52 2.53
CA LYS A 201 17.49 22.28 2.15
C LYS A 201 16.26 21.42 1.83
N ASP A 202 16.46 20.21 1.31
CA ASP A 202 15.36 19.30 0.97
C ASP A 202 14.75 18.59 2.18
N LEU A 203 15.38 18.72 3.35
CA LEU A 203 14.93 18.18 4.65
C LEU A 203 14.49 19.28 5.62
N GLU A 204 14.62 20.55 5.25
CA GLU A 204 14.31 21.69 6.13
C GLU A 204 12.82 22.06 6.11
N PHE A 205 12.29 22.38 7.29
CA PHE A 205 10.96 22.95 7.41
C PHE A 205 10.89 24.37 6.81
N PRO A 206 9.81 24.71 6.06
CA PRO A 206 9.55 26.07 5.61
C PRO A 206 9.55 27.12 6.73
N GLU A 207 9.87 28.37 6.38
CA GLU A 207 10.05 29.47 7.34
C GLU A 207 8.86 29.65 8.29
N LYS A 208 7.64 29.49 7.78
CA LYS A 208 6.39 29.61 8.55
C LYS A 208 6.31 28.63 9.74
N TYR A 209 7.05 27.52 9.71
CA TYR A 209 7.04 26.52 10.76
C TYR A 209 8.19 26.65 11.76
N LYS A 210 9.18 27.54 11.53
CA LYS A 210 10.35 27.66 12.42
C LYS A 210 10.00 27.94 13.87
N ARG A 211 8.95 28.72 14.12
CA ARG A 211 8.45 29.02 15.47
C ARG A 211 7.95 27.79 16.25
N PHE A 212 7.62 26.70 15.55
CA PHE A 212 7.14 25.46 16.17
C PHE A 212 8.30 24.48 16.46
N LEU A 213 9.48 24.68 15.88
CA LEU A 213 10.62 23.77 16.02
C LEU A 213 11.16 23.76 17.46
N LYS A 214 11.39 22.56 17.98
CA LYS A 214 11.94 22.28 19.32
C LYS A 214 13.31 21.60 19.28
N GLY A 215 13.87 21.37 18.10
CA GLY A 215 15.14 20.67 17.88
C GLY A 215 14.96 19.16 17.67
N THR A 216 16.04 18.41 17.92
CA THR A 216 16.10 16.94 17.80
C THR A 216 15.91 16.29 19.18
N VAL A 217 15.26 15.13 19.21
CA VAL A 217 15.16 14.27 20.40
C VAL A 217 15.77 12.91 20.08
N SER A 218 16.53 12.35 21.01
CA SER A 218 17.17 11.04 20.84
C SER A 218 16.11 9.93 20.79
N PRO A 219 16.34 8.81 20.07
CA PRO A 219 15.45 7.65 20.10
C PRO A 219 15.21 7.10 21.51
N ALA A 220 16.20 7.18 22.40
CA ALA A 220 16.06 6.82 23.80
C ALA A 220 15.00 7.69 24.53
N ASP A 221 15.01 8.99 24.29
CA ASP A 221 14.17 9.98 25.00
C ASP A 221 12.79 10.22 24.36
N MET A 222 12.55 9.71 23.15
CA MET A 222 11.27 9.92 22.43
C MET A 222 10.04 9.48 23.23
N VAL A 223 10.17 8.47 24.09
CA VAL A 223 9.09 8.02 25.00
C VAL A 223 8.56 9.17 25.87
N PHE A 224 9.41 10.07 26.34
CA PHE A 224 8.98 11.20 27.15
C PHE A 224 8.19 12.22 26.35
N VAL A 225 8.46 12.36 25.05
CA VAL A 225 7.61 13.19 24.17
C VAL A 225 6.25 12.52 24.04
N TYR A 226 6.22 11.24 23.71
CA TYR A 226 4.96 10.51 23.49
C TYR A 226 4.08 10.50 24.74
N GLN A 227 4.64 10.28 25.93
CA GLN A 227 3.88 10.18 27.17
C GLN A 227 3.34 11.52 27.68
N ASN A 228 3.96 12.65 27.34
CA ASN A 228 3.65 13.93 27.99
C ASN A 228 2.77 14.87 27.16
N TYR A 229 2.71 14.72 25.84
CA TYR A 229 1.81 15.53 25.01
C TYR A 229 0.38 14.99 24.99
N GLU A 230 -0.59 15.88 24.85
CA GLU A 230 -2.00 15.50 24.71
C GLU A 230 -2.27 14.73 23.41
N HIS A 231 -1.69 15.16 22.30
CA HIS A 231 -1.93 14.54 20.99
C HIS A 231 -0.66 14.45 20.15
N CYS A 232 -0.60 13.44 19.29
CA CYS A 232 0.43 13.27 18.28
C CYS A 232 -0.11 13.62 16.88
N ILE A 233 0.68 14.32 16.08
CA ILE A 233 0.48 14.46 14.64
C ILE A 233 1.24 13.34 13.93
N ASN A 234 0.52 12.60 13.10
CA ASN A 234 1.06 11.61 12.19
C ASN A 234 0.89 12.01 10.73
N LEU A 235 1.83 11.55 9.89
CA LEU A 235 1.78 11.68 8.45
C LEU A 235 2.26 10.40 7.79
N ASN A 236 1.39 9.77 7.03
CA ASN A 236 1.71 8.61 6.20
C ASN A 236 2.05 9.08 4.78
N THR A 237 3.23 8.67 4.30
CA THR A 237 3.59 8.79 2.87
C THR A 237 2.81 7.78 2.03
N VAL A 238 2.65 6.56 2.56
CA VAL A 238 1.90 5.47 1.93
C VAL A 238 0.45 5.54 2.42
N GLN A 239 -0.45 6.01 1.56
CA GLN A 239 -1.87 6.17 1.91
C GLN A 239 -2.71 4.94 1.58
N ASN A 240 -2.32 4.17 0.55
CA ASN A 240 -3.11 3.04 0.04
C ASN A 240 -2.57 1.66 0.43
N GLY A 241 -1.45 1.61 1.17
CA GLY A 241 -0.87 0.37 1.69
C GLY A 241 -1.76 -0.28 2.75
N GLN A 242 -1.59 -1.58 2.94
CA GLN A 242 -2.44 -2.38 3.81
C GLN A 242 -1.93 -2.47 5.24
N THR A 243 -0.62 -2.41 5.42
CA THR A 243 0.01 -2.59 6.73
C THR A 243 1.09 -1.56 7.02
N MET A 244 1.55 -0.80 6.01
CA MET A 244 2.54 0.25 6.23
C MET A 244 1.92 1.52 6.82
N PHE A 245 2.42 1.91 7.99
CA PHE A 245 2.14 3.19 8.66
C PHE A 245 3.39 3.68 9.38
N ALA A 246 3.43 4.92 9.87
CA ALA A 246 4.61 5.38 10.61
C ALA A 246 4.68 4.75 12.02
N ARG A 247 5.84 4.18 12.41
CA ARG A 247 6.10 3.59 13.75
C ARG A 247 5.53 4.40 14.92
N ARG A 248 5.63 5.74 14.86
CA ARG A 248 5.12 6.64 15.90
C ARG A 248 3.66 6.38 16.27
N VAL A 249 2.83 5.93 15.33
CA VAL A 249 1.39 5.77 15.55
C VAL A 249 1.18 4.75 16.67
N ILE A 250 1.78 3.57 16.56
CA ILE A 250 1.60 2.52 17.56
C ILE A 250 2.32 2.86 18.87
N GLU A 251 3.50 3.51 18.81
CA GLU A 251 4.22 3.97 20.01
C GLU A 251 3.41 5.04 20.79
N CYS A 252 2.76 5.98 20.10
CA CYS A 252 1.93 7.01 20.74
C CYS A 252 0.65 6.42 21.34
N LEU A 253 -0.04 5.56 20.58
CA LEU A 253 -1.26 4.91 21.06
C LEU A 253 -0.97 4.05 22.30
N ALA A 254 0.15 3.31 22.32
CA ALA A 254 0.61 2.57 23.50
C ALA A 254 0.88 3.47 24.72
N CYS A 255 1.40 4.68 24.50
CA CYS A 255 1.56 5.70 25.54
C CYS A 255 0.25 6.38 25.99
N ALA A 256 -0.91 5.89 25.54
CA ALA A 256 -2.22 6.50 25.73
C ALA A 256 -2.28 7.94 25.18
N THR A 257 -1.63 8.19 24.04
CA THR A 257 -1.64 9.49 23.34
C THR A 257 -2.40 9.35 22.02
N PRO A 258 -3.57 9.98 21.89
CA PRO A 258 -4.32 10.03 20.64
C PRO A 258 -3.49 10.56 19.46
N VAL A 259 -3.81 10.07 18.26
CA VAL A 259 -3.07 10.38 17.03
C VAL A 259 -4.01 11.02 16.01
N LEU A 260 -3.66 12.22 15.57
CA LEU A 260 -4.28 12.91 14.44
C LEU A 260 -3.41 12.70 13.18
N SER A 261 -3.97 12.06 12.17
CA SER A 261 -3.25 11.60 10.98
C SER A 261 -3.96 12.04 9.71
N ASN A 262 -3.22 12.13 8.59
CA ASN A 262 -3.87 11.96 7.29
C ASN A 262 -4.40 10.53 7.13
N TYR A 263 -5.39 10.33 6.26
CA TYR A 263 -5.91 9.00 5.97
C TYR A 263 -4.80 8.06 5.52
N SER A 264 -4.86 6.82 6.00
CA SER A 264 -4.11 5.71 5.44
C SER A 264 -4.94 4.46 5.60
N ARG A 265 -5.03 3.69 4.52
CA ARG A 265 -5.69 2.39 4.49
C ARG A 265 -5.11 1.43 5.52
N ALA A 266 -3.80 1.48 5.78
CA ALA A 266 -3.17 0.60 6.76
C ALA A 266 -3.75 0.81 8.17
N LEU A 267 -4.01 2.06 8.54
CA LEU A 267 -4.63 2.39 9.81
C LEU A 267 -6.11 1.97 9.85
N ASP A 268 -6.82 2.02 8.73
CA ASP A 268 -8.18 1.50 8.66
C ASP A 268 -8.25 -0.02 8.88
N VAL A 269 -7.33 -0.74 8.24
CA VAL A 269 -7.25 -2.20 8.25
C VAL A 269 -6.84 -2.71 9.63
N LEU A 270 -5.74 -2.18 10.18
CA LEU A 270 -5.15 -2.70 11.41
C LEU A 270 -5.93 -2.28 12.66
N PHE A 271 -6.67 -1.17 12.61
CA PHE A 271 -7.40 -0.61 13.75
C PHE A 271 -8.93 -0.70 13.59
N LYS A 272 -9.40 -1.65 12.74
CA LYS A 272 -10.81 -2.01 12.55
C LYS A 272 -11.75 -0.82 12.31
N ARG A 273 -11.28 0.20 11.58
CA ARG A 273 -12.00 1.47 11.31
C ARG A 273 -12.51 2.20 12.56
N LYS A 274 -11.98 1.92 13.75
CA LYS A 274 -12.35 2.67 14.95
C LYS A 274 -11.59 3.99 14.96
N ARG A 275 -12.18 4.94 14.25
CA ARG A 275 -11.60 6.25 13.98
C ARG A 275 -12.67 7.33 14.01
N LYS A 276 -12.24 8.56 14.22
CA LYS A 276 -13.09 9.74 14.08
C LYS A 276 -12.56 10.61 12.95
N PHE A 277 -13.40 10.87 11.95
CA PHE A 277 -13.08 11.89 10.96
C PHE A 277 -13.25 13.26 11.59
N VAL A 278 -12.17 14.05 11.55
CA VAL A 278 -12.14 15.41 12.10
C VAL A 278 -12.38 16.43 10.98
N ALA A 279 -11.85 16.17 9.79
CA ALA A 279 -12.05 16.93 8.57
C ALA A 279 -11.74 16.03 7.35
N ASP A 280 -11.85 16.59 6.14
CA ASP A 280 -11.48 15.89 4.90
C ASP A 280 -10.05 15.36 4.97
N ASN A 281 -9.90 14.05 4.79
CA ASN A 281 -8.62 13.33 4.86
C ASN A 281 -7.89 13.47 6.22
N MET A 282 -8.58 13.90 7.29
CA MET A 282 -8.00 14.05 8.63
C MET A 282 -8.72 13.15 9.62
N VAL A 283 -7.96 12.23 10.21
CA VAL A 283 -8.48 11.12 11.01
C VAL A 283 -7.82 11.11 12.38
N GLU A 284 -8.63 11.03 13.41
CA GLU A 284 -8.21 10.85 14.79
C GLU A 284 -8.38 9.39 15.24
N TYR A 285 -7.34 8.86 15.88
CA TYR A 285 -7.29 7.54 16.48
C TYR A 285 -7.12 7.67 18.00
N ILE A 286 -8.02 7.05 18.75
CA ILE A 286 -8.04 7.11 20.21
C ILE A 286 -7.52 5.77 20.76
N PRO A 287 -6.64 5.76 21.78
CA PRO A 287 -6.01 4.54 22.28
C PRO A 287 -6.98 3.41 22.66
N ILE A 288 -8.09 3.74 23.35
CA ILE A 288 -9.07 2.73 23.81
C ILE A 288 -9.72 1.98 22.64
N ASP A 289 -9.85 2.64 21.50
CA ASP A 289 -10.42 2.09 20.28
C ASP A 289 -9.41 1.22 19.52
N CYS A 290 -8.13 1.35 19.84
CA CYS A 290 -7.02 0.70 19.17
C CYS A 290 -6.43 -0.49 19.95
N SER A 291 -7.09 -0.95 21.03
CA SER A 291 -6.53 -1.89 22.01
C SER A 291 -5.98 -3.17 21.40
N GLU A 292 -6.69 -3.77 20.44
CA GLU A 292 -6.25 -5.01 19.77
C GLU A 292 -4.95 -4.83 18.98
N ALA A 293 -4.80 -3.71 18.27
CA ALA A 293 -3.56 -3.40 17.56
C ALA A 293 -2.42 -3.10 18.54
N ILE A 294 -2.70 -2.39 19.63
CA ILE A 294 -1.74 -2.10 20.71
C ILE A 294 -1.27 -3.42 21.36
N GLU A 295 -2.19 -4.31 21.73
CA GLU A 295 -1.87 -5.61 22.31
C GLU A 295 -1.19 -6.56 21.32
N GLY A 296 -1.51 -6.42 20.02
CA GLY A 296 -1.04 -7.26 18.93
C GLY A 296 0.35 -6.91 18.41
N LEU A 297 0.70 -5.64 18.34
CA LEU A 297 1.93 -5.10 17.70
C LEU A 297 3.02 -4.75 18.73
N THR A 298 3.20 -5.60 19.74
CA THR A 298 4.29 -5.48 20.71
C THR A 298 5.57 -6.12 20.19
N SER A 299 6.72 -5.68 20.72
CA SER A 299 8.01 -6.30 20.41
C SER A 299 8.07 -7.77 20.81
N LYS A 300 7.45 -8.14 21.94
CA LYS A 300 7.32 -9.55 22.33
C LYS A 300 6.61 -10.38 21.27
N ASN A 301 5.47 -9.90 20.74
CA ASN A 301 4.73 -10.63 19.72
C ASN A 301 5.50 -10.71 18.39
N ALA A 302 6.17 -9.64 18.00
CA ALA A 302 7.02 -9.61 16.81
C ALA A 302 8.19 -10.60 16.93
N VAL A 303 8.89 -10.58 18.06
CA VAL A 303 10.01 -11.50 18.35
C VAL A 303 9.53 -12.94 18.39
N ASN A 304 8.43 -13.24 19.10
CA ASN A 304 7.87 -14.59 19.14
C ASN A 304 7.50 -15.10 17.74
N PHE A 305 6.92 -14.24 16.90
CA PHE A 305 6.59 -14.59 15.52
C PHE A 305 7.85 -14.91 14.71
N ILE A 306 8.87 -14.05 14.77
CA ILE A 306 10.16 -14.26 14.10
C ILE A 306 10.80 -15.57 14.56
N GLU A 307 10.93 -15.78 15.87
CA GLU A 307 11.53 -17.01 16.41
C GLU A 307 10.76 -18.28 16.02
N SER A 308 9.42 -18.21 16.01
CA SER A 308 8.58 -19.35 15.61
C SER A 308 8.82 -19.74 14.14
N VAL A 309 8.83 -18.76 13.21
CA VAL A 309 8.98 -19.07 11.77
C VAL A 309 10.43 -19.30 11.36
N VAL A 310 11.39 -18.63 12.02
CA VAL A 310 12.81 -18.66 11.65
C VAL A 310 13.54 -19.82 12.33
N LEU A 311 13.35 -20.01 13.63
CA LEU A 311 14.09 -21.01 14.42
C LEU A 311 13.32 -22.33 14.58
N GLY A 312 12.03 -22.37 14.28
CA GLY A 312 11.19 -23.58 14.36
C GLY A 312 11.01 -24.14 15.78
N ASN A 313 11.39 -23.37 16.81
CA ASN A 313 11.53 -23.85 18.20
C ASN A 313 10.51 -23.25 19.18
N VAL A 314 9.59 -22.41 18.71
CA VAL A 314 8.57 -21.75 19.54
C VAL A 314 7.19 -22.31 19.17
N GLN A 315 6.24 -22.26 20.12
CA GLN A 315 4.82 -22.58 19.93
C GLN A 315 4.27 -22.07 18.57
N SER A 316 3.15 -22.66 18.11
CA SER A 316 2.43 -22.22 16.91
C SER A 316 2.36 -20.69 16.89
N ALA A 317 2.80 -20.08 15.79
CA ALA A 317 2.67 -18.66 15.57
C ALA A 317 1.19 -18.29 15.66
N GLU A 318 0.81 -17.67 16.78
CA GLU A 318 -0.55 -17.23 17.08
C GLU A 318 -0.56 -15.72 17.36
N GLY A 319 -1.75 -15.13 17.29
CA GLY A 319 -1.95 -13.72 17.54
C GLY A 319 -1.92 -12.84 16.29
N PHE A 320 -1.90 -11.53 16.51
CA PHE A 320 -2.18 -10.51 15.51
C PHE A 320 -1.27 -10.60 14.27
N ILE A 321 0.05 -10.71 14.47
CA ILE A 321 1.04 -10.77 13.37
C ILE A 321 0.94 -12.09 12.61
N ALA A 322 0.77 -13.22 13.31
CA ALA A 322 0.57 -14.52 12.66
C ALA A 322 -0.71 -14.51 11.81
N LYS A 323 -1.76 -13.86 12.30
CA LYS A 323 -3.01 -13.70 11.57
C LYS A 323 -2.86 -12.83 10.33
N LEU A 324 -2.09 -11.74 10.38
CA LEU A 324 -1.73 -10.97 9.18
C LEU A 324 -1.04 -11.86 8.13
N ASN A 325 -0.13 -12.73 8.57
CA ASN A 325 0.59 -13.64 7.68
C ASN A 325 -0.27 -14.79 7.13
N SER A 326 -1.39 -15.14 7.77
CA SER A 326 -2.36 -16.06 7.19
C SER A 326 -3.04 -15.51 5.93
N TYR A 327 -2.97 -14.18 5.75
CA TYR A 327 -3.42 -13.48 4.55
C TYR A 327 -2.28 -13.16 3.59
N ALA A 328 -1.03 -13.43 3.97
CA ALA A 328 0.13 -13.19 3.12
C ALA A 328 0.30 -14.36 2.15
N GLY A 329 0.37 -14.06 0.84
CA GLY A 329 0.61 -15.05 -0.19
C GLY A 329 0.93 -14.40 -1.54
N TYR A 330 1.32 -15.21 -2.52
CA TYR A 330 1.61 -14.79 -3.90
C TYR A 330 0.45 -14.06 -4.60
N LYS A 331 -0.75 -14.11 -4.03
CA LYS A 331 -1.92 -13.38 -4.52
C LYS A 331 -2.13 -12.16 -3.65
N ARG A 332 -2.07 -10.97 -4.27
CA ARG A 332 -2.31 -9.68 -3.63
C ARG A 332 -3.63 -9.71 -2.84
N THR A 333 -3.53 -9.79 -1.52
CA THR A 333 -4.69 -10.02 -0.65
C THR A 333 -5.07 -8.72 0.01
N THR A 334 -6.19 -8.11 -0.42
CA THR A 334 -6.68 -6.86 0.15
C THR A 334 -7.38 -7.10 1.50
N LEU A 335 -6.70 -6.85 2.61
CA LEU A 335 -7.23 -6.85 3.97
C LEU A 335 -8.36 -5.82 4.10
N GLN A 336 -9.49 -6.29 4.63
CA GLN A 336 -10.59 -5.43 5.05
C GLN A 336 -10.73 -5.42 6.58
N TYR A 337 -10.68 -6.59 7.24
CA TYR A 337 -10.67 -6.77 8.70
C TYR A 337 -10.07 -8.12 9.10
N ILE A 338 -9.46 -8.16 10.28
CA ILE A 338 -8.82 -9.36 10.82
C ILE A 338 -9.82 -10.49 11.16
N GLU A 339 -11.15 -10.33 11.19
CA GLU A 339 -12.06 -11.41 11.67
C GLU A 339 -12.85 -12.22 10.63
N ARG A 340 -12.71 -11.96 9.33
CA ARG A 340 -13.35 -12.78 8.29
C ARG A 340 -12.43 -12.93 7.07
N SER A 341 -11.91 -14.12 6.89
CA SER A 341 -11.03 -14.48 5.78
C SER A 341 -11.86 -14.97 4.59
N ILE A 342 -11.73 -14.33 3.43
CA ILE A 342 -12.10 -14.96 2.14
C ILE A 342 -10.94 -14.77 1.15
N VAL A 343 -10.77 -15.84 0.38
CA VAL A 343 -9.71 -16.22 -0.57
C VAL A 343 -9.80 -15.40 -1.86
N PHE A 344 -8.67 -14.98 -2.45
CA PHE A 344 -8.63 -14.64 -3.88
C PHE A 344 -8.17 -15.85 -4.70
N THR A 345 -9.08 -16.40 -5.47
CA THR A 345 -8.74 -17.11 -6.71
C THR A 345 -8.78 -16.09 -7.84
N GLU A 346 -8.01 -16.33 -8.91
CA GLU A 346 -8.31 -15.73 -10.19
C GLU A 346 -9.71 -16.19 -10.57
N ALA A 347 -10.71 -15.37 -10.30
CA ALA A 347 -12.00 -15.52 -10.93
C ALA A 347 -12.17 -14.32 -11.85
N LYS A 348 -12.32 -14.60 -13.14
CA LYS A 348 -13.06 -13.71 -14.03
C LYS A 348 -14.37 -13.41 -13.31
N VAL A 349 -14.58 -12.16 -12.86
CA VAL A 349 -15.88 -11.74 -12.31
C VAL A 349 -16.91 -11.97 -13.41
N SER A 350 -17.97 -12.70 -13.11
CA SER A 350 -19.01 -12.96 -14.12
C SER A 350 -19.83 -11.70 -14.38
N ARG A 351 -20.37 -11.54 -15.61
CA ARG A 351 -21.25 -10.40 -15.95
C ARG A 351 -22.51 -10.31 -15.08
N SER A 352 -22.93 -11.41 -14.45
CA SER A 352 -24.03 -11.43 -13.49
C SER A 352 -23.67 -10.76 -12.17
N GLU A 353 -22.39 -10.71 -11.81
CA GLU A 353 -21.91 -10.13 -10.55
C GLU A 353 -21.43 -8.69 -10.69
N LEU A 354 -21.00 -8.30 -11.89
CA LEU A 354 -20.62 -6.93 -12.21
C LEU A 354 -20.99 -6.60 -13.65
N SER A 355 -21.85 -5.61 -13.82
CA SER A 355 -22.24 -5.07 -15.12
C SER A 355 -22.20 -3.55 -15.12
N CYS A 356 -22.03 -2.96 -16.30
CA CYS A 356 -22.15 -1.51 -16.46
C CYS A 356 -22.70 -1.16 -17.83
N TYR A 357 -23.38 -0.02 -17.92
CA TYR A 357 -23.92 0.52 -19.17
C TYR A 357 -23.81 2.04 -19.18
N LEU A 358 -23.84 2.63 -20.37
CA LEU A 358 -23.80 4.07 -20.57
C LEU A 358 -25.23 4.56 -20.93
N GLU A 359 -25.76 5.50 -20.16
CA GLU A 359 -27.05 6.16 -20.42
C GLU A 359 -26.90 7.66 -20.09
N ASP A 360 -27.39 8.55 -20.95
CA ASP A 360 -27.33 10.01 -20.76
C ASP A 360 -25.95 10.56 -20.35
N GLU A 361 -24.88 10.10 -21.01
CA GLU A 361 -23.47 10.46 -20.71
C GLU A 361 -22.96 10.01 -19.32
N ARG A 362 -23.67 9.11 -18.65
CA ARG A 362 -23.30 8.57 -17.32
C ARG A 362 -23.09 7.06 -17.36
N ILE A 363 -22.11 6.58 -16.63
CA ILE A 363 -21.85 5.13 -16.52
C ILE A 363 -22.61 4.62 -15.30
N HIS A 364 -23.58 3.75 -15.55
CA HIS A 364 -24.29 3.02 -14.52
C HIS A 364 -23.52 1.73 -14.24
N ILE A 365 -23.30 1.43 -12.97
CA ILE A 365 -22.62 0.22 -12.52
C ILE A 365 -23.59 -0.54 -11.64
N HIS A 366 -23.83 -1.80 -11.96
CA HIS A 366 -24.52 -2.72 -11.06
C HIS A 366 -23.53 -3.78 -10.61
N SER A 367 -23.28 -3.82 -9.31
CA SER A 367 -22.41 -4.79 -8.66
C SER A 367 -23.23 -5.59 -7.67
N SER A 368 -23.25 -6.90 -7.84
CA SER A 368 -23.67 -7.85 -6.80
C SER A 368 -22.47 -8.59 -6.21
N LEU A 369 -21.26 -8.03 -6.37
CA LEU A 369 -20.04 -8.55 -5.76
C LEU A 369 -20.22 -8.66 -4.25
N ALA A 370 -19.67 -9.72 -3.65
CA ALA A 370 -19.53 -9.77 -2.20
C ALA A 370 -18.65 -8.61 -1.70
N GLU A 371 -18.87 -8.11 -0.47
CA GLU A 371 -18.19 -6.91 0.08
C GLU A 371 -16.65 -6.98 -0.01
N ASP A 372 -16.11 -8.19 0.00
CA ASP A 372 -14.70 -8.54 -0.04
C ASP A 372 -14.12 -8.67 -1.46
N LEU A 373 -14.96 -8.81 -2.49
CA LEU A 373 -14.54 -8.88 -3.89
C LEU A 373 -14.46 -7.50 -4.54
N HIS A 374 -13.59 -7.39 -5.55
CA HIS A 374 -13.55 -6.22 -6.41
C HIS A 374 -13.33 -6.59 -7.87
N GLY A 375 -13.96 -5.85 -8.76
CA GLY A 375 -13.81 -5.96 -10.20
C GLY A 375 -13.29 -4.66 -10.82
N TYR A 376 -12.87 -4.76 -12.08
CA TYR A 376 -12.34 -3.63 -12.84
C TYR A 376 -13.16 -3.41 -14.11
N ILE A 377 -13.67 -2.20 -14.27
CA ILE A 377 -14.25 -1.71 -15.52
C ILE A 377 -13.15 -0.89 -16.20
N ASN A 378 -12.49 -1.46 -17.20
CA ASN A 378 -11.40 -0.81 -17.92
C ASN A 378 -11.95 0.08 -19.04
N PHE A 379 -11.34 1.24 -19.21
CA PHE A 379 -11.57 2.09 -20.39
C PHE A 379 -10.72 1.58 -21.56
N SER A 380 -11.26 1.66 -22.77
CA SER A 380 -10.68 1.11 -24.00
C SER A 380 -9.47 1.90 -24.52
N GLU A 381 -9.47 3.22 -24.36
CA GLU A 381 -8.37 4.08 -24.82
C GLU A 381 -7.26 4.19 -23.75
N LEU A 382 -6.02 3.95 -24.18
CA LEU A 382 -4.85 4.51 -23.50
C LEU A 382 -4.72 5.98 -23.93
N PHE A 383 -4.70 6.91 -22.98
CA PHE A 383 -4.60 8.33 -23.32
C PHE A 383 -3.14 8.74 -23.44
N ASP A 384 -2.78 9.40 -24.53
CA ASP A 384 -1.45 9.99 -24.69
C ASP A 384 -1.27 11.18 -23.73
N VAL A 385 -0.23 11.10 -22.90
CA VAL A 385 0.17 12.14 -21.96
C VAL A 385 1.57 12.68 -22.25
N HIS A 386 2.17 12.28 -23.37
CA HIS A 386 3.48 12.74 -23.79
C HIS A 386 3.49 14.27 -23.86
N HIS A 387 4.49 14.88 -23.21
CA HIS A 387 4.64 16.34 -23.04
C HIS A 387 3.59 17.07 -22.19
N LYS A 388 2.65 16.36 -21.53
CA LYS A 388 1.76 16.99 -20.55
C LYS A 388 2.52 17.18 -19.25
N LYS A 389 2.32 18.33 -18.58
CA LYS A 389 2.82 18.54 -17.21
C LYS A 389 1.84 18.02 -16.17
N HIS A 390 0.54 18.15 -16.46
CA HIS A 390 -0.54 17.68 -15.61
C HIS A 390 -1.66 17.06 -16.44
N VAL A 391 -2.36 16.12 -15.83
CA VAL A 391 -3.64 15.60 -16.29
C VAL A 391 -4.71 15.91 -15.25
N HIS A 392 -5.88 16.29 -15.73
CA HIS A 392 -7.01 16.66 -14.90
C HIS A 392 -8.14 15.69 -15.13
N PHE A 393 -8.65 15.10 -14.05
CA PHE A 393 -9.85 14.28 -14.03
C PHE A 393 -10.90 14.95 -13.17
N LEU A 394 -12.14 14.94 -13.62
CA LEU A 394 -13.28 15.07 -12.74
C LEU A 394 -13.86 13.68 -12.58
N PHE A 395 -13.94 13.15 -11.37
CA PHE A 395 -14.55 11.86 -11.10
C PHE A 395 -15.64 12.05 -10.05
N ASP A 396 -16.87 11.83 -10.47
CA ASP A 396 -18.05 11.95 -9.62
C ASP A 396 -18.82 10.63 -9.64
N ALA A 397 -18.85 9.95 -8.50
CA ALA A 397 -19.50 8.66 -8.29
C ALA A 397 -20.48 8.77 -7.12
N SER A 398 -21.64 8.13 -7.25
CA SER A 398 -22.70 8.19 -6.23
C SER A 398 -22.36 7.41 -4.95
N SER A 399 -21.46 6.42 -5.03
CA SER A 399 -21.01 5.62 -3.89
C SER A 399 -19.49 5.72 -3.64
N SER A 400 -19.04 5.25 -2.47
CA SER A 400 -17.61 5.10 -2.15
C SER A 400 -17.02 3.77 -2.63
N SER A 401 -17.84 2.94 -3.25
CA SER A 401 -17.52 1.56 -3.61
C SER A 401 -16.99 1.43 -5.04
N ALA A 402 -17.15 2.48 -5.86
CA ALA A 402 -16.43 2.68 -7.11
C ALA A 402 -15.29 3.70 -6.95
N LEU A 403 -14.07 3.30 -7.30
CA LEU A 403 -12.86 4.14 -7.23
C LEU A 403 -12.27 4.32 -8.62
N LEU A 404 -11.79 5.53 -8.92
CA LEU A 404 -11.05 5.76 -10.16
C LEU A 404 -9.63 5.26 -10.01
N ASP A 405 -9.14 4.48 -10.97
CA ASP A 405 -7.82 3.88 -10.98
C ASP A 405 -7.07 4.34 -12.23
N ILE A 406 -5.93 5.02 -12.06
CA ILE A 406 -5.16 5.65 -13.13
C ILE A 406 -3.74 5.12 -13.10
N TRP A 407 -3.30 4.56 -14.22
CA TRP A 407 -1.96 4.00 -14.41
C TRP A 407 -1.22 4.83 -15.44
N PHE A 408 -0.02 5.30 -15.13
CA PHE A 408 0.91 5.93 -16.06
C PHE A 408 1.86 4.88 -16.61
N LEU A 409 2.00 4.85 -17.92
CA LEU A 409 2.77 3.86 -18.64
C LEU A 409 3.86 4.56 -19.48
N ASP A 410 5.01 3.89 -19.59
CA ASP A 410 6.09 4.32 -20.48
C ASP A 410 5.79 3.95 -21.96
N ALA A 411 6.77 4.18 -22.84
CA ALA A 411 6.62 3.91 -24.27
C ALA A 411 6.53 2.42 -24.61
N GLN A 412 7.06 1.57 -23.73
CA GLN A 412 7.06 0.12 -23.82
C GLN A 412 5.74 -0.47 -23.27
N GLY A 413 4.97 0.32 -22.53
CA GLY A 413 3.73 -0.09 -21.89
C GLY A 413 3.91 -0.56 -20.44
N GLU A 414 5.10 -0.37 -19.87
CA GLU A 414 5.41 -0.72 -18.49
C GLU A 414 4.85 0.31 -17.52
N LEU A 415 4.44 -0.14 -16.34
CA LEU A 415 3.87 0.70 -15.32
C LEU A 415 4.95 1.59 -14.68
N ILE A 416 4.82 2.90 -14.83
CA ILE A 416 5.65 3.88 -14.12
C ILE A 416 5.04 4.20 -12.76
N PHE A 417 3.72 4.45 -12.74
CA PHE A 417 3.06 5.00 -11.56
C PHE A 417 1.56 4.72 -11.58
N ARG A 418 0.96 4.46 -10.42
CA ARG A 418 -0.47 4.16 -10.29
C ARG A 418 -1.08 4.91 -9.12
N ASN A 419 -2.22 5.56 -9.36
CA ASN A 419 -3.01 6.19 -8.32
C ASN A 419 -4.47 5.74 -8.37
N VAL A 420 -5.04 5.58 -7.18
CA VAL A 420 -6.46 5.26 -6.98
C VAL A 420 -7.10 6.41 -6.22
N TYR A 421 -8.23 6.89 -6.71
CA TYR A 421 -8.93 8.05 -6.21
C TYR A 421 -10.35 7.67 -5.79
N SER A 422 -10.74 8.15 -4.61
CA SER A 422 -12.12 8.09 -4.12
C SER A 422 -12.99 9.19 -4.76
N ARG A 423 -14.30 9.09 -4.52
CA ARG A 423 -15.36 9.88 -5.16
C ARG A 423 -15.25 11.41 -5.05
N THR A 424 -15.87 12.08 -6.01
CA THR A 424 -16.28 13.50 -6.03
C THR A 424 -15.15 14.50 -5.77
N GLN A 425 -14.17 14.50 -6.65
CA GLN A 425 -13.07 15.46 -6.61
C GLN A 425 -12.56 15.82 -8.01
N GLU A 426 -12.11 17.06 -8.16
CA GLU A 426 -11.20 17.43 -9.23
C GLU A 426 -9.81 16.91 -8.87
N ILE A 427 -9.30 16.02 -9.72
CA ILE A 427 -8.02 15.36 -9.55
C ILE A 427 -7.06 16.01 -10.53
N SER A 428 -5.98 16.59 -10.02
CA SER A 428 -4.90 17.15 -10.83
C SER A 428 -3.62 16.38 -10.54
N ILE A 429 -3.16 15.57 -11.49
CA ILE A 429 -2.01 14.69 -11.33
C ILE A 429 -0.84 15.24 -12.12
N GLY A 430 0.34 15.34 -11.51
CA GLY A 430 1.58 15.59 -12.25
C GLY A 430 1.92 14.39 -13.12
N VAL A 431 2.23 14.61 -14.39
CA VAL A 431 2.64 13.53 -15.30
C VAL A 431 4.13 13.28 -15.11
N PRO A 432 4.56 12.05 -14.77
CA PRO A 432 5.97 11.69 -14.73
C PRO A 432 6.65 11.98 -16.08
N THR A 433 7.92 12.38 -16.06
CA THR A 433 8.64 12.82 -17.27
C THR A 433 8.82 11.72 -18.32
N ASP A 434 8.80 10.47 -17.87
CA ASP A 434 8.90 9.23 -18.61
C ASP A 434 7.54 8.66 -19.04
N ALA A 435 6.43 9.20 -18.50
CA ALA A 435 5.10 8.73 -18.84
C ALA A 435 4.63 9.26 -20.19
N VAL A 436 4.21 8.34 -21.05
CA VAL A 436 3.73 8.66 -22.40
C VAL A 436 2.28 8.25 -22.61
N ARG A 437 1.78 7.29 -21.84
CA ARG A 437 0.38 6.85 -21.87
C ARG A 437 -0.21 6.80 -20.47
N ILE A 438 -1.53 6.89 -20.38
CA ILE A 438 -2.27 6.52 -19.18
C ILE A 438 -3.36 5.51 -19.49
N LYS A 439 -3.52 4.53 -18.61
CA LYS A 439 -4.68 3.63 -18.56
C LYS A 439 -5.59 4.09 -17.45
N VAL A 440 -6.89 4.10 -17.71
CA VAL A 440 -7.92 4.45 -16.72
C VAL A 440 -8.81 3.23 -16.51
N ALA A 441 -9.24 3.00 -15.29
CA ALA A 441 -10.23 2.00 -14.92
C ALA A 441 -11.09 2.48 -13.75
N VAL A 442 -12.24 1.85 -13.55
CA VAL A 442 -13.03 1.95 -12.33
C VAL A 442 -12.89 0.65 -11.56
N ARG A 443 -12.42 0.74 -10.33
CA ARG A 443 -12.36 -0.37 -9.39
C ARG A 443 -13.65 -0.39 -8.56
N VAL A 444 -14.44 -1.45 -8.68
CA VAL A 444 -15.75 -1.61 -8.05
C VAL A 444 -15.66 -2.68 -6.98
N ALA A 445 -16.17 -2.44 -5.76
CA ALA A 445 -16.15 -3.41 -4.67
C ALA A 445 -17.50 -3.53 -3.94
N GLY A 446 -17.88 -4.74 -3.54
CA GLY A 446 -19.13 -4.99 -2.82
C GLY A 446 -20.42 -4.76 -3.62
N SER A 447 -21.55 -5.12 -3.01
CA SER A 447 -22.84 -5.10 -3.67
C SER A 447 -23.43 -3.69 -3.61
N HIS A 448 -23.60 -3.05 -4.75
CA HIS A 448 -24.18 -1.72 -4.88
C HIS A 448 -24.56 -1.42 -6.32
N ASP A 449 -25.47 -0.47 -6.48
CA ASP A 449 -25.61 0.30 -7.71
C ASP A 449 -24.79 1.58 -7.58
N ASP A 450 -24.04 1.92 -8.62
CA ASP A 450 -23.32 3.19 -8.72
C ASP A 450 -23.65 3.91 -10.03
N LEU A 451 -23.40 5.21 -9.99
CA LEU A 451 -23.54 6.12 -11.10
C LEU A 451 -22.28 6.98 -11.17
N ILE A 452 -21.55 6.87 -12.27
CA ILE A 452 -20.46 7.78 -12.59
C ILE A 452 -21.04 8.90 -13.44
N CYS A 453 -21.22 10.05 -12.80
CA CYS A 453 -21.89 11.21 -13.36
C CYS A 453 -21.04 11.96 -14.39
N LYS A 454 -19.70 11.92 -14.24
CA LYS A 454 -18.77 12.60 -15.15
C LYS A 454 -17.35 12.04 -15.00
N LEU A 455 -16.72 11.75 -16.14
CA LEU A 455 -15.28 11.52 -16.27
C LEU A 455 -14.75 12.39 -17.41
N ALA A 456 -13.91 13.38 -17.10
CA ALA A 456 -13.40 14.33 -18.10
C ALA A 456 -11.87 14.44 -18.04
N PHE A 457 -11.21 14.38 -19.19
CA PHE A 457 -9.77 14.54 -19.33
C PHE A 457 -9.42 15.95 -19.87
N GLY A 458 -8.99 16.86 -18.98
CA GLY A 458 -8.64 18.24 -19.35
C GLY A 458 -9.83 19.16 -19.65
N LYS A 459 -9.63 20.20 -20.49
CA LYS A 459 -10.65 21.24 -20.81
C LYS A 459 -11.68 20.85 -21.88
N LYS A 460 -11.53 19.69 -22.52
CA LYS A 460 -12.50 19.14 -23.49
C LYS A 460 -13.15 17.91 -22.89
N ILE A 461 -14.47 17.90 -22.84
CA ILE A 461 -15.25 16.73 -22.42
C ILE A 461 -15.14 15.69 -23.54
N LYS A 462 -14.39 14.61 -23.31
CA LYS A 462 -14.53 13.36 -24.06
C LYS A 462 -15.09 12.35 -23.07
N ILE A 463 -16.39 12.07 -23.17
CA ILE A 463 -17.00 10.95 -22.46
C ILE A 463 -16.45 9.68 -23.10
N PRO A 464 -15.91 8.73 -22.34
CA PRO A 464 -15.47 7.45 -22.90
C PRO A 464 -16.68 6.74 -23.54
N GLN A 465 -16.62 6.55 -24.86
CA GLN A 465 -17.74 6.07 -25.66
C GLN A 465 -17.88 4.53 -25.69
N CYS A 466 -16.99 3.77 -25.04
CA CYS A 466 -17.09 2.31 -25.05
C CYS A 466 -16.50 1.62 -23.79
N ILE A 467 -17.16 0.53 -23.40
CA ILE A 467 -16.75 -0.42 -22.36
C ILE A 467 -16.37 -1.71 -23.10
N LEU A 468 -15.22 -2.32 -22.76
CA LEU A 468 -14.75 -3.55 -23.40
C LEU A 468 -15.60 -4.77 -22.99
N PRO A 469 -15.74 -5.77 -23.88
CA PRO A 469 -16.44 -7.00 -23.56
C PRO A 469 -15.73 -7.77 -22.44
N LEU A 470 -16.49 -8.24 -21.45
CA LEU A 470 -15.99 -8.94 -20.25
C LEU A 470 -15.55 -10.40 -20.54
N ASN A 471 -15.89 -10.97 -21.71
CA ASN A 471 -15.68 -12.39 -22.04
C ASN A 471 -14.97 -12.59 -23.40
N GLU A 472 -14.29 -13.74 -23.56
CA GLU A 472 -13.61 -14.16 -24.80
C GLU A 472 -14.56 -14.83 -25.83
N ASN A 473 -15.77 -15.24 -25.42
CA ASN A 473 -16.79 -15.83 -26.29
C ASN A 473 -17.76 -14.76 -26.82
N TYR A 474 -17.47 -14.24 -28.02
CA TYR A 474 -18.32 -13.29 -28.74
C TYR A 474 -18.51 -13.72 -30.20
N CYS A 475 -19.64 -13.36 -30.81
CA CYS A 475 -19.91 -13.60 -32.22
C CYS A 475 -20.29 -12.31 -32.95
N PHE A 476 -19.96 -12.25 -34.25
CA PHE A 476 -20.33 -11.14 -35.11
C PHE A 476 -21.53 -11.49 -35.96
N ILE A 477 -22.48 -10.56 -36.03
CA ILE A 477 -23.65 -10.63 -36.89
C ILE A 477 -23.76 -9.29 -37.62
N GLN A 478 -24.05 -9.33 -38.92
CA GLN A 478 -24.31 -8.13 -39.71
C GLN A 478 -25.75 -8.13 -40.22
N GLY A 479 -26.42 -6.98 -40.21
CA GLY A 479 -27.77 -6.85 -40.74
C GLY A 479 -28.45 -5.54 -40.37
N GLU A 480 -29.67 -5.35 -40.88
CA GLU A 480 -30.51 -4.23 -40.49
C GLU A 480 -30.98 -4.40 -39.04
N PHE A 481 -30.97 -3.33 -38.23
CA PHE A 481 -31.34 -3.39 -36.82
C PHE A 481 -32.73 -4.01 -36.58
N ALA A 482 -33.66 -3.84 -37.52
CA ALA A 482 -35.00 -4.44 -37.46
C ALA A 482 -34.97 -5.99 -37.47
N GLU A 483 -33.94 -6.61 -38.06
CA GLU A 483 -33.76 -8.06 -38.16
C GLU A 483 -33.04 -8.65 -36.93
N LEU A 484 -32.58 -7.81 -36.00
CA LEU A 484 -31.75 -8.20 -34.86
C LEU A 484 -32.37 -9.37 -34.06
N LYS A 485 -33.66 -9.27 -33.72
CA LYS A 485 -34.35 -10.32 -32.94
C LYS A 485 -34.42 -11.66 -33.68
N GLU A 486 -34.62 -11.63 -34.98
CA GLU A 486 -34.70 -12.83 -35.81
C GLU A 486 -33.33 -13.51 -35.92
N LYS A 487 -32.26 -12.74 -36.17
CA LYS A 487 -30.89 -13.30 -36.29
C LYS A 487 -30.36 -13.88 -34.98
N LEU A 488 -30.77 -13.32 -33.84
CA LEU A 488 -30.41 -13.83 -32.52
C LEU A 488 -31.06 -15.18 -32.20
N SER A 489 -32.23 -15.48 -32.78
CA SER A 489 -32.98 -16.72 -32.49
C SER A 489 -32.29 -18.01 -32.99
N GLY A 490 -31.27 -17.89 -33.84
CA GLY A 490 -30.50 -19.02 -34.36
C GLY A 490 -29.27 -19.42 -33.52
N LEU A 491 -28.81 -18.59 -32.57
CA LEU A 491 -27.55 -18.80 -31.86
C LEU A 491 -27.62 -19.96 -30.85
N PRO A 492 -26.63 -20.87 -30.80
CA PRO A 492 -26.57 -21.92 -29.79
C PRO A 492 -26.04 -21.35 -28.46
N GLU A 493 -26.87 -21.45 -27.42
CA GLU A 493 -26.62 -21.18 -25.98
C GLU A 493 -26.63 -19.72 -25.48
N ALA A 494 -27.11 -19.58 -24.24
CA ALA A 494 -27.09 -18.34 -23.47
C ALA A 494 -25.65 -18.02 -23.00
N GLY A 495 -25.22 -16.76 -23.13
CA GLY A 495 -23.92 -16.28 -22.64
C GLY A 495 -22.93 -15.84 -23.72
N THR A 496 -23.25 -16.00 -25.00
CA THR A 496 -22.49 -15.40 -26.11
C THR A 496 -22.82 -13.91 -26.26
N GLU A 497 -21.79 -13.08 -26.30
CA GLU A 497 -21.94 -11.65 -26.61
C GLU A 497 -21.98 -11.41 -28.11
N VAL A 498 -22.97 -10.66 -28.58
CA VAL A 498 -23.25 -10.47 -29.99
C VAL A 498 -22.83 -9.06 -30.37
N MET A 499 -21.83 -8.95 -31.25
CA MET A 499 -21.46 -7.71 -31.89
C MET A 499 -22.24 -7.58 -33.20
N TYR A 500 -23.25 -6.72 -33.21
CA TYR A 500 -24.17 -6.54 -34.32
C TYR A 500 -23.82 -5.30 -35.14
N TYR A 501 -23.36 -5.50 -36.38
CA TYR A 501 -23.02 -4.41 -37.28
C TYR A 501 -24.21 -4.01 -38.15
N THR A 502 -24.68 -2.78 -38.00
CA THR A 502 -25.79 -2.20 -38.79
C THR A 502 -25.35 -1.56 -40.10
N GLY A 503 -24.04 -1.48 -40.38
CA GLY A 503 -23.50 -0.73 -41.51
C GLY A 503 -23.35 0.77 -41.25
N ASN A 504 -23.71 1.25 -40.05
CA ASN A 504 -23.52 2.63 -39.61
C ASN A 504 -22.58 2.69 -38.39
N ASP A 505 -21.58 3.55 -38.45
CA ASP A 505 -20.52 3.67 -37.43
C ASP A 505 -20.94 4.54 -36.23
N PHE A 506 -22.04 5.29 -36.36
CA PHE A 506 -22.52 6.22 -35.34
C PHE A 506 -23.57 5.64 -34.39
N ASP A 507 -24.12 4.47 -34.71
CA ASP A 507 -25.18 3.83 -33.92
C ASP A 507 -24.54 2.89 -32.88
N PHE A 508 -24.02 3.45 -31.78
CA PHE A 508 -23.61 2.64 -30.62
C PHE A 508 -24.79 2.48 -29.67
N SER A 509 -25.25 1.24 -29.47
CA SER A 509 -26.22 0.92 -28.42
C SER A 509 -25.99 -0.47 -27.83
N TYR A 510 -26.39 -0.63 -26.57
CA TYR A 510 -26.33 -1.91 -25.88
C TYR A 510 -27.73 -2.42 -25.56
N HIS A 511 -27.99 -3.67 -25.88
CA HIS A 511 -29.29 -4.31 -25.64
C HIS A 511 -29.11 -5.68 -25.00
N VAL A 512 -30.07 -6.07 -24.16
CA VAL A 512 -30.23 -7.46 -23.73
C VAL A 512 -31.45 -8.04 -24.43
N ILE A 513 -31.25 -9.00 -25.33
CA ILE A 513 -32.31 -9.59 -26.16
C ILE A 513 -32.24 -11.11 -26.05
N HIS A 514 -33.32 -11.74 -25.59
CA HIS A 514 -33.40 -13.19 -25.39
C HIS A 514 -32.26 -13.78 -24.53
N GLY A 515 -31.73 -13.00 -23.58
CA GLY A 515 -30.61 -13.40 -22.72
C GLY A 515 -29.22 -13.18 -23.33
N HIS A 516 -29.13 -12.71 -24.57
CA HIS A 516 -27.89 -12.32 -25.22
C HIS A 516 -27.58 -10.84 -24.96
N SER A 517 -26.31 -10.57 -24.66
CA SER A 517 -25.76 -9.21 -24.62
C SER A 517 -25.43 -8.78 -26.05
N VAL A 518 -26.09 -7.75 -26.55
CA VAL A 518 -25.95 -7.28 -27.94
C VAL A 518 -25.34 -5.89 -27.93
N VAL A 519 -24.15 -5.78 -28.49
CA VAL A 519 -23.48 -4.51 -28.80
C VAL A 519 -23.78 -4.18 -30.25
N VAL A 520 -24.50 -3.09 -30.50
CA VAL A 520 -24.85 -2.64 -31.85
C VAL A 520 -23.92 -1.51 -32.24
N GLY A 521 -23.26 -1.63 -33.39
CA GLY A 521 -22.40 -0.61 -34.02
C GLY A 521 -21.18 -0.13 -33.22
N GLY A 522 -20.58 0.97 -33.67
CA GLY A 522 -19.35 1.57 -33.10
C GLY A 522 -18.02 1.06 -33.70
N GLU A 523 -16.92 1.78 -33.43
CA GLU A 523 -15.59 1.51 -34.01
C GLU A 523 -15.07 0.09 -33.72
N LEU A 524 -15.41 -0.49 -32.56
CA LEU A 524 -15.00 -1.86 -32.22
C LEU A 524 -15.69 -2.89 -33.13
N VAL A 525 -17.00 -2.74 -33.37
CA VAL A 525 -17.79 -3.64 -34.22
C VAL A 525 -17.33 -3.50 -35.67
N LYS A 526 -17.10 -2.26 -36.15
CA LYS A 526 -16.54 -1.99 -37.47
C LYS A 526 -15.15 -2.61 -37.65
N SER A 527 -14.21 -2.33 -36.75
CA SER A 527 -12.83 -2.81 -36.84
C SER A 527 -12.75 -4.34 -36.81
N ALA A 528 -13.62 -4.99 -36.04
CA ALA A 528 -13.65 -6.43 -35.97
C ALA A 528 -14.26 -7.09 -37.22
N VAL A 529 -15.27 -6.45 -37.85
CA VAL A 529 -15.79 -6.84 -39.17
C VAL A 529 -14.72 -6.65 -40.25
N GLU A 530 -14.03 -5.52 -40.28
CA GLU A 530 -12.93 -5.24 -41.22
C GLU A 530 -11.75 -6.22 -41.07
N ALA A 531 -11.52 -6.72 -39.85
CA ALA A 531 -10.48 -7.71 -39.55
C ALA A 531 -10.87 -9.17 -39.88
N GLY A 532 -12.07 -9.41 -40.44
CA GLY A 532 -12.51 -10.74 -40.87
C GLY A 532 -12.73 -11.74 -39.73
N ARG A 533 -13.03 -11.26 -38.52
CA ARG A 533 -13.27 -12.12 -37.36
C ARG A 533 -14.60 -12.87 -37.54
N LEU A 534 -14.62 -14.15 -37.15
CA LEU A 534 -15.70 -15.14 -37.38
C LEU A 534 -17.11 -14.54 -37.33
N ILE A 535 -17.76 -14.49 -38.50
CA ILE A 535 -19.17 -14.14 -38.65
C ILE A 535 -19.97 -15.43 -38.44
N TRP A 536 -20.91 -15.41 -37.50
CA TRP A 536 -21.72 -16.59 -37.24
C TRP A 536 -22.75 -16.78 -38.36
N GLY A 537 -22.71 -17.94 -39.02
CA GLY A 537 -23.60 -18.29 -40.14
C GLY A 537 -23.06 -17.97 -41.55
N GLN A 538 -21.79 -17.59 -41.69
CA GLN A 538 -21.07 -17.58 -42.98
C GLN A 538 -20.25 -18.85 -43.21
#